data_AF-A0A954W527-F1
#
_entry.id   AF-A0A954W527-F1
#
_cell.length_a   1.000
_cell.length_b   1.000
_cell.length_c   1.000
_cell.angle_alpha   90.00
_cell.angle_beta   90.00
_cell.angle_gamma   90.00
#
_symmetry.space_group_name_H-M   'P 1'
#
loop_
_entity.id
_entity.type
_entity.pdbx_description
1 polymer ?
#
loop_
_entity_poly.entity_id
_entity_poly.type
_entity_poly.pdbx_seq_one_letter_code
_entity_poly.pdbx_strand_id
1 'polypeptide(L)'
;MKIILAAPRGFCAGVNMAIESLDLALQAFGAPVYVYHEIVHNKYVVETLRDKGAVFVNSLSEVPPGSHLLFSAHGVSPEIRRVARERKLTAIDATCPLVTKVHSEVGRVREAGKEIVMIGHRGHPEVEGTMGQ
;
A
#
# COMPACT_ATOMS: atom_id res chain seq x y z
N MET A 1 32.73 -23.40 9.37
CA MET A 1 31.68 -22.98 8.42
C MET A 1 31.77 -21.47 8.23
N LYS A 2 31.90 -20.97 7.01
CA LYS A 2 31.96 -19.52 6.73
C LYS A 2 30.57 -19.03 6.34
N ILE A 3 30.03 -18.07 7.10
CA ILE A 3 28.76 -17.39 6.79
C ILE A 3 29.08 -16.10 6.03
N ILE A 4 28.40 -15.86 4.91
CA ILE A 4 28.56 -14.64 4.10
C ILE A 4 27.21 -13.95 4.02
N LEU A 5 27.19 -12.64 4.31
CA LEU A 5 25.99 -11.82 4.26
C LEU A 5 26.07 -10.86 3.07
N ALA A 6 25.04 -10.87 2.23
CA ALA A 6 24.94 -9.98 1.07
C ALA A 6 24.77 -8.50 1.48
N ALA A 7 25.21 -7.58 0.62
CA ALA A 7 24.94 -6.15 0.74
C ALA A 7 24.66 -5.56 -0.66
N PRO A 8 23.52 -4.85 -0.86
CA PRO A 8 22.48 -4.55 0.13
C PRO A 8 21.59 -5.76 0.46
N ARG A 9 20.95 -5.73 1.65
CA ARG A 9 19.93 -6.70 2.08
C ARG A 9 18.95 -6.02 3.04
N GLY A 10 17.69 -6.47 3.08
CA GLY A 10 16.68 -5.96 4.01
C GLY A 10 15.82 -4.86 3.41
N PHE A 11 15.54 -3.83 4.21
CA PHE A 11 14.53 -2.82 3.89
C PHE A 11 14.98 -1.86 2.79
N CYS A 12 14.05 -1.56 1.87
CA CYS A 12 14.22 -0.47 0.92
C CYS A 12 13.51 0.80 1.43
N ALA A 13 13.76 1.94 0.78
CA ALA A 13 13.18 3.22 1.18
C ALA A 13 11.64 3.21 1.20
N GLY A 14 10.99 2.55 0.23
CA GLY A 14 9.52 2.44 0.18
C GLY A 14 8.94 1.61 1.33
N VAL A 15 9.62 0.54 1.74
CA VAL A 15 9.23 -0.28 2.90
C VAL A 15 9.35 0.52 4.20
N ASN A 16 10.47 1.22 4.41
CA ASN A 16 10.65 2.08 5.60
C ASN A 16 9.55 3.14 5.68
N MET A 17 9.33 3.86 4.59
CA MET A 17 8.32 4.93 4.52
C MET A 17 6.92 4.39 4.86
N ALA A 18 6.54 3.22 4.35
CA ALA A 18 5.21 2.67 4.58
C ALA A 18 5.00 2.21 6.04
N ILE A 19 6.01 1.56 6.63
CA ILE A 19 5.98 1.14 8.03
C ILE A 19 5.95 2.37 8.95
N GLU A 20 6.82 3.35 8.71
CA GLU A 20 6.88 4.59 9.49
C GLU A 20 5.59 5.40 9.40
N SER A 21 4.98 5.47 8.21
CA SER A 21 3.69 6.16 8.03
C SER A 21 2.57 5.55 8.87
N LEU A 22 2.51 4.21 8.97
CA LEU A 22 1.53 3.54 9.80
C LEU A 22 1.81 3.72 11.29
N ASP A 23 3.07 3.64 11.70
CA ASP A 23 3.46 3.86 13.09
C ASP A 23 3.13 5.29 13.54
N LEU A 24 3.43 6.30 12.71
CA LEU A 24 3.07 7.69 12.96
C LEU A 24 1.56 7.92 12.97
N ALA A 25 0.81 7.26 12.09
CA ALA A 25 -0.66 7.33 12.11
C ALA A 25 -1.24 6.75 13.41
N LEU A 26 -0.73 5.61 13.88
CA LEU A 26 -1.13 5.02 15.15
C LEU A 26 -0.79 5.94 16.33
N GLN A 27 0.39 6.59 16.32
CA GLN A 27 0.76 7.56 17.34
C GLN A 27 -0.12 8.82 17.32
N ALA A 28 -0.48 9.32 16.13
CA ALA A 28 -1.24 10.55 15.97
C ALA A 28 -2.75 10.38 16.23
N PHE A 29 -3.34 9.26 15.80
CA PHE A 29 -4.78 9.05 15.82
C PHE A 29 -5.24 8.02 16.87
N GLY A 30 -4.31 7.23 17.42
CA GLY A 30 -4.64 6.10 18.28
C GLY A 30 -5.21 4.91 17.49
N ALA A 31 -5.45 3.80 18.20
CA ALA A 31 -6.07 2.62 17.61
C ALA A 31 -7.60 2.74 17.54
N PRO A 32 -8.26 2.15 16.52
CA PRO A 32 -7.66 1.43 15.40
C PRO A 32 -7.30 2.35 14.21
N VAL A 33 -6.20 2.02 13.53
CA VAL A 33 -5.90 2.52 12.18
C VAL A 33 -6.04 1.35 11.20
N TYR A 34 -6.85 1.53 10.16
CA TYR A 34 -7.09 0.48 9.17
C TYR A 34 -6.04 0.52 8.07
N VAL A 35 -5.71 -0.63 7.49
CA VAL A 35 -4.79 -0.73 6.35
C VAL A 35 -5.43 -1.60 5.29
N TYR A 36 -5.56 -1.07 4.08
CA TYR A 36 -6.05 -1.83 2.93
C TYR A 36 -4.94 -2.72 2.38
N HIS A 37 -5.11 -4.03 2.57
CA HIS A 37 -4.09 -5.09 2.46
C HIS A 37 -2.93 -4.94 3.45
N GLU A 38 -2.04 -5.94 3.50
CA GLU A 38 -0.82 -5.86 4.31
C GLU A 38 0.04 -4.66 3.87
N ILE A 39 0.57 -3.90 4.83
CA ILE A 39 1.39 -2.71 4.56
C ILE A 39 2.62 -3.06 3.72
N VAL A 40 3.21 -4.24 4.01
CA VAL A 40 4.27 -4.94 3.29
C VAL A 40 4.08 -6.44 3.48
N HIS A 41 4.54 -7.27 2.54
CA HIS A 41 4.46 -8.75 2.65
C HIS A 41 5.52 -9.33 3.59
N ASN A 42 5.46 -8.98 4.88
CA ASN A 42 6.31 -9.55 5.92
C ASN A 42 5.51 -9.82 7.20
N LYS A 43 5.35 -11.10 7.54
CA LYS A 43 4.56 -11.56 8.67
C LYS A 43 4.95 -10.90 9.99
N TYR A 44 6.25 -10.82 10.30
CA TYR A 44 6.72 -10.24 11.57
C TYR A 44 6.37 -8.76 11.68
N VAL A 45 6.53 -8.00 10.59
CA VAL A 45 6.14 -6.58 10.54
C VAL A 45 4.63 -6.43 10.71
N VAL A 46 3.83 -7.23 10.00
CA VAL A 46 2.36 -7.19 10.08
C VAL A 46 1.87 -7.52 11.49
N GLU A 47 2.41 -8.56 12.12
CA GLU A 47 2.06 -8.94 13.50
C GLU A 47 2.44 -7.84 14.49
N THR A 48 3.65 -7.29 14.39
CA THR A 48 4.10 -6.17 15.25
C THR A 48 3.17 -4.96 15.16
N LEU A 49 2.68 -4.64 13.97
CA LEU A 49 1.77 -3.51 13.75
C LEU A 49 0.34 -3.82 14.22
N ARG A 50 -0.13 -5.07 14.09
CA ARG A 50 -1.40 -5.51 14.67
C ARG A 50 -1.40 -5.34 16.19
N ASP A 51 -0.32 -5.72 16.85
CA ASP A 51 -0.17 -5.58 18.31
C ASP A 51 -0.20 -4.12 18.77
N LYS A 52 0.16 -3.18 17.88
CA LYS A 52 0.04 -1.73 18.10
C LYS A 52 -1.35 -1.15 17.77
N GLY A 53 -2.28 -1.96 17.25
CA GLY A 53 -3.65 -1.54 16.93
C GLY A 53 -3.95 -1.30 15.45
N ALA A 54 -3.07 -1.72 14.53
CA ALA A 54 -3.39 -1.72 13.10
C ALA A 54 -4.38 -2.84 12.75
N VAL A 55 -5.38 -2.54 11.93
CA VAL A 55 -6.36 -3.51 11.43
C VAL A 55 -6.24 -3.65 9.92
N PHE A 56 -5.70 -4.78 9.47
CA PHE A 56 -5.52 -5.08 8.05
C PHE A 56 -6.80 -5.69 7.48
N VAL A 57 -7.32 -5.11 6.39
CA VAL A 57 -8.57 -5.52 5.73
C VAL A 57 -8.32 -5.86 4.26
N ASN A 58 -9.19 -6.68 3.68
CA ASN A 58 -9.13 -7.02 2.25
C ASN A 58 -10.17 -6.24 1.42
N SER A 59 -11.16 -5.64 2.08
CA SER A 59 -12.19 -4.83 1.46
C SER A 59 -12.41 -3.54 2.23
N LEU A 60 -12.60 -2.44 1.51
CA LEU A 60 -12.99 -1.17 2.12
C LEU A 60 -14.36 -1.25 2.81
N SER A 61 -15.23 -2.21 2.46
CA SER A 61 -16.51 -2.39 3.15
C SER A 61 -16.36 -2.78 4.63
N GLU A 62 -15.22 -3.38 5.00
CA GLU A 62 -14.91 -3.80 6.38
C GLU A 62 -14.54 -2.63 7.30
N VAL A 63 -14.18 -1.47 6.72
CA VAL A 63 -13.73 -0.29 7.47
C VAL A 63 -14.95 0.54 7.88
N PRO A 64 -15.14 0.98 9.13
CA PRO A 64 -16.23 1.89 9.46
C PRO A 64 -16.09 3.25 8.73
N PRO A 65 -17.17 3.86 8.21
CA PRO A 65 -17.11 5.18 7.59
C PRO A 65 -16.49 6.23 8.54
N GLY A 66 -15.72 7.17 8.00
CA GLY A 66 -15.02 8.17 8.82
C GLY A 66 -13.70 7.71 9.46
N SER A 67 -13.35 6.42 9.37
CA SER A 67 -12.11 5.90 9.99
C SER A 67 -10.83 6.36 9.26
N HIS A 68 -9.71 6.30 9.99
CA HIS A 68 -8.36 6.44 9.42
C HIS A 68 -7.96 5.18 8.67
N LEU A 69 -7.47 5.36 7.44
CA LEU A 69 -7.09 4.27 6.54
C LEU A 69 -5.71 4.54 5.95
N LEU A 70 -4.90 3.50 5.79
CA LEU A 70 -3.71 3.52 4.95
C LEU A 70 -3.87 2.64 3.72
N PHE A 71 -3.37 3.11 2.57
CA PHE A 71 -3.09 2.24 1.43
C PHE A 71 -1.67 1.67 1.55
N SER A 72 -1.49 0.38 1.23
CA SER A 72 -0.19 -0.29 1.33
C SER A 72 0.88 0.25 0.37
N ALA A 73 2.14 -0.15 0.60
CA ALA A 73 3.27 0.24 -0.24
C ALA A 73 3.14 -0.17 -1.72
N HIS A 74 2.33 -1.19 -1.99
CA HIS A 74 2.10 -1.76 -3.32
C HIS A 74 1.18 -0.90 -4.20
N GLY A 75 0.51 0.10 -3.64
CA GLY A 75 -0.42 0.94 -4.35
C GLY A 75 -1.80 0.32 -4.58
N VAL A 76 -2.72 1.19 -4.99
CA VAL A 76 -4.12 0.86 -5.25
C VAL A 76 -4.59 1.51 -6.55
N SER A 77 -5.71 1.03 -7.10
CA SER A 77 -6.35 1.63 -8.28
C SER A 77 -7.04 2.96 -7.94
N PRO A 78 -7.33 3.82 -8.93
CA PRO A 78 -8.14 5.03 -8.75
C PRO A 78 -9.54 4.74 -8.18
N GLU A 79 -10.09 3.57 -8.51
CA GLU A 79 -11.40 3.12 -8.02
C GLU A 79 -11.40 2.88 -6.51
N ILE A 80 -10.38 2.21 -5.96
CA ILE A 80 -10.24 2.04 -4.51
C ILE A 80 -10.11 3.41 -3.80
N ARG A 81 -9.37 4.35 -4.40
CA ARG A 81 -9.29 5.73 -3.89
C ARG A 81 -10.65 6.44 -3.91
N ARG A 82 -11.47 6.22 -4.96
CA ARG A 82 -12.82 6.77 -5.07
C ARG A 82 -13.74 6.23 -3.97
N VAL A 83 -13.78 4.91 -3.79
CA VAL A 83 -14.58 4.26 -2.74
C VAL A 83 -14.18 4.73 -1.35
N ALA A 84 -12.88 4.89 -1.07
CA ALA A 84 -12.43 5.42 0.21
C ALA A 84 -12.95 6.84 0.48
N ARG A 85 -12.93 7.72 -0.54
CA ARG A 85 -13.49 9.09 -0.44
C ARG A 85 -15.01 9.07 -0.21
N GLU A 86 -15.74 8.22 -0.93
CA GLU A 86 -17.20 8.11 -0.80
C GLU A 86 -17.62 7.63 0.59
N ARG A 87 -16.84 6.74 1.19
CA ARG A 87 -17.02 6.28 2.56
C ARG A 87 -16.46 7.25 3.61
N LYS A 88 -16.03 8.45 3.19
CA LYS A 88 -15.47 9.52 4.02
C LYS A 88 -14.29 9.07 4.88
N LEU A 89 -13.49 8.12 4.38
CA LEU A 89 -12.30 7.64 5.09
C LEU A 89 -11.20 8.70 5.01
N THR A 90 -10.52 8.94 6.13
CA THR A 90 -9.29 9.75 6.14
C THR A 90 -8.13 8.87 5.70
N ALA A 91 -7.91 8.81 4.38
CA ALA A 91 -6.92 7.94 3.77
C ALA A 91 -5.53 8.59 3.69
N ILE A 92 -4.50 7.87 4.15
CA ILE A 92 -3.08 8.20 3.98
C ILE A 92 -2.51 7.22 2.96
N ASP A 93 -1.91 7.75 1.89
CA ASP A 93 -1.37 6.92 0.81
C ASP A 93 0.10 6.60 1.09
N ALA A 94 0.38 5.36 1.51
CA ALA A 94 1.74 4.89 1.77
C ALA A 94 2.37 4.19 0.55
N THR A 95 1.78 4.32 -0.65
CA THR A 95 2.31 3.76 -1.90
C THR A 95 3.76 4.21 -2.12
N CYS A 96 4.65 3.26 -2.41
CA CYS A 96 6.04 3.57 -2.73
C CYS A 96 6.10 4.57 -3.91
N PRO A 97 6.89 5.66 -3.84
CA PRO A 97 7.00 6.62 -4.94
C PRO A 97 7.43 6.01 -6.27
N LEU A 98 8.18 4.90 -6.23
CA LEU A 98 8.56 4.16 -7.45
C LEU A 98 7.36 3.42 -8.08
N VAL A 99 6.40 2.95 -7.28
CA VAL A 99 5.14 2.39 -7.76
C VAL A 99 4.26 3.50 -8.33
N THR A 100 4.14 4.63 -7.61
CA THR A 100 3.39 5.80 -8.10
C THR A 100 3.94 6.30 -9.44
N LYS A 101 5.26 6.27 -9.65
CA LYS A 101 5.87 6.59 -10.95
C LYS A 101 5.34 5.66 -12.07
N VAL A 102 5.26 4.35 -11.82
CA VAL A 102 4.70 3.40 -12.80
C VAL A 102 3.23 3.73 -13.06
N HIS A 103 2.44 4.01 -12.03
CA HIS A 103 1.05 4.42 -12.19
C HIS A 103 0.90 5.67 -13.06
N SER A 104 1.74 6.69 -12.85
CA SER A 104 1.74 7.92 -13.66
C SER A 104 2.06 7.65 -15.13
N GLU A 105 3.02 6.76 -15.42
CA GLU A 105 3.33 6.40 -16.81
C GLU A 105 2.19 5.62 -17.47
N VAL A 106 1.53 4.70 -16.75
CA VAL A 106 0.36 3.98 -17.27
C VAL A 106 -0.76 4.95 -17.62
N GLY A 107 -1.09 5.87 -16.71
CA GLY A 107 -2.10 6.92 -16.97
C GLY A 107 -1.77 7.75 -18.21
N ARG A 108 -0.52 8.23 -18.32
CA ARG A 108 -0.06 9.04 -19.46
C ARG A 108 -0.12 8.28 -20.80
N VAL A 109 0.28 7.02 -20.82
CA VAL A 109 0.26 6.20 -22.05
C VAL A 109 -1.19 5.89 -22.47
N ARG A 110 -2.07 5.63 -21.50
CA ARG A 110 -3.51 5.44 -21.73
C ARG A 110 -4.18 6.70 -22.28
N GLU A 111 -3.88 7.87 -21.72
CA GLU A 111 -4.36 9.17 -22.23
C GLU A 111 -3.91 9.42 -23.67
N ALA A 112 -2.74 8.91 -24.06
CA ALA A 112 -2.26 8.94 -25.44
C ALA A 112 -2.92 7.91 -26.37
N GLY A 113 -3.91 7.14 -25.90
CA GLY A 113 -4.64 6.14 -26.69
C GLY A 113 -3.80 4.93 -27.11
N LYS A 114 -2.72 4.62 -26.38
CA LYS A 114 -1.81 3.53 -26.69
C LYS A 114 -2.09 2.29 -25.85
N GLU A 115 -1.78 1.14 -26.41
CA GLU A 115 -1.79 -0.13 -25.70
C GLU A 115 -0.61 -0.22 -24.71
N ILE A 116 -0.84 -0.90 -23.58
CA ILE A 116 0.12 -1.07 -22.50
C ILE A 116 0.26 -2.57 -22.23
N VAL A 117 1.51 -3.03 -22.15
CA VAL A 117 1.82 -4.41 -21.73
C VAL A 117 2.44 -4.36 -20.34
N MET A 118 1.71 -4.86 -19.35
CA MET A 118 2.19 -4.99 -17.97
C MET A 118 2.87 -6.33 -17.78
N ILE A 119 4.14 -6.31 -17.38
CA ILE A 119 4.89 -7.52 -17.00
C ILE A 119 4.80 -7.66 -15.48
N GLY A 120 4.07 -8.68 -15.02
CA GLY A 120 3.90 -8.94 -13.60
C GLY A 120 3.11 -10.22 -13.34
N HIS A 121 2.92 -10.53 -12.06
CA HIS A 121 2.14 -11.70 -11.64
C HIS A 121 0.67 -11.31 -11.44
N ARG A 122 -0.24 -11.99 -12.15
CA ARG A 122 -1.68 -11.82 -12.00
C ARG A 122 -2.09 -12.01 -10.53
N GLY A 123 -2.94 -11.12 -10.00
CA GLY A 123 -3.40 -11.16 -8.62
C GLY A 123 -2.44 -10.55 -7.59
N HIS A 124 -1.24 -10.11 -7.98
CA HIS A 124 -0.38 -9.34 -7.08
C HIS A 124 -0.95 -7.93 -6.87
N PRO A 125 -1.04 -7.40 -5.62
CA PRO A 125 -1.64 -6.10 -5.35
C PRO A 125 -1.08 -4.95 -6.19
N GLU A 126 0.23 -4.92 -6.41
CA GLU A 126 0.89 -3.92 -7.26
C GLU A 126 0.47 -4.00 -8.73
N VAL A 127 0.23 -5.22 -9.23
CA VAL A 127 -0.23 -5.44 -10.61
C VAL A 127 -1.68 -5.00 -10.75
N GLU A 128 -2.55 -5.36 -9.81
CA GLU A 128 -3.95 -4.93 -9.80
C GLU A 128 -4.08 -3.40 -9.64
N GLY A 129 -3.24 -2.80 -8.79
CA GLY A 129 -3.13 -1.35 -8.64
C GLY A 129 -2.70 -0.68 -9.95
N THR A 130 -1.66 -1.19 -10.60
CA THR A 130 -1.11 -0.63 -11.84
C THR A 130 -2.04 -0.79 -13.04
N MET A 131 -2.63 -1.97 -13.21
CA MET A 131 -3.58 -2.25 -14.30
C MET A 131 -4.89 -1.46 -14.16
N GLY A 132 -5.22 -1.01 -12.94
CA GLY A 132 -6.39 -0.21 -12.66
C GLY A 132 -6.26 1.28 -12.97
N GLN A 133 -5.07 1.78 -13.33
CA GLN A 133 -4.84 3.20 -13.64
C GLN A 133 -5.50 3.62 -14.96
#